data_AF-A0A7Y9C614-F1
#
_entry.id   AF-A0A7Y9C614-F1
#
_cell.length_a   1.000
_cell.length_b   1.000
_cell.length_c   1.000
_cell.angle_alpha   90.00
_cell.angle_beta   90.00
_cell.angle_gamma   90.00
#
_symmetry.space_group_name_H-M   'P 1'
#
loop_
_entity.id
_entity.type
_entity.pdbx_description
1 polymer ?
#
loop_
_entity_poly.entity_id
_entity_poly.type
_entity_poly.pdbx_seq_one_letter_code
_entity_poly.pdbx_strand_id
1 'polypeptide(L)'
;MMTVLILVGSIGFSQEKHEPRHKRENRVELTAEQRNDLRLKQMTLKLDLTAAQQKEMAKIIADQETRRAEAMSKMKEARDKKTKPTADEVYAMKSKRLDAQIENRAKMKKILNEEQFAKWEKMDSHRKAQFRKGMHDRPKKGPEPQD
;
A
#
# COMPACT_ATOMS: atom_id res chain seq x y z
N MET A 1 47.79 39.38 -21.60
CA MET A 1 47.73 38.38 -20.52
C MET A 1 46.27 38.20 -20.11
N MET A 2 45.80 36.95 -20.07
CA MET A 2 44.44 36.52 -19.66
C MET A 2 44.22 36.69 -18.15
N THR A 3 42.98 37.04 -17.74
CA THR A 3 42.12 36.35 -16.72
C THR A 3 40.80 37.15 -16.56
N VAL A 4 39.60 36.61 -16.87
CA VAL A 4 38.69 35.77 -16.04
C VAL A 4 37.94 36.66 -15.00
N LEU A 5 36.60 36.77 -14.93
CA LEU A 5 35.58 35.76 -14.55
C LEU A 5 34.17 36.35 -14.78
N ILE A 6 33.27 35.56 -15.38
CA ILE A 6 31.82 35.81 -15.40
C ILE A 6 31.26 35.50 -14.01
N LEU A 7 30.40 36.37 -13.46
CA LEU A 7 29.53 36.02 -12.33
C LEU A 7 28.14 36.64 -12.51
N VAL A 8 27.27 35.81 -13.09
CA VAL A 8 25.82 35.92 -13.08
C VAL A 8 25.34 35.54 -11.68
N GLY A 9 24.45 36.34 -11.07
CA GLY A 9 23.71 35.97 -9.87
C GLY A 9 22.64 37.03 -9.57
N SER A 10 21.38 36.74 -9.28
CA SER A 10 20.68 35.46 -9.13
C SER A 10 19.20 35.72 -9.37
N ILE A 11 18.54 34.91 -10.20
CA ILE A 11 17.07 34.86 -10.26
C ILE A 11 16.61 34.45 -8.86
N GLY A 12 15.76 35.27 -8.25
CA GLY A 12 15.18 35.00 -6.93
C GLY A 12 14.52 33.62 -6.95
N PHE A 13 15.01 32.72 -6.10
CA PHE A 13 14.38 31.44 -5.85
C PHE A 13 12.98 31.70 -5.26
N SER A 14 11.96 31.44 -6.06
CA SER A 14 10.60 31.22 -5.57
C SER A 14 10.60 29.95 -4.73
N GLN A 15 10.87 30.07 -3.43
CA GLN A 15 10.50 29.06 -2.45
C GLN A 15 8.97 29.09 -2.32
N GLU A 16 8.29 28.38 -3.20
CA GLU A 16 6.92 27.96 -2.92
C GLU A 16 7.02 26.95 -1.77
N LYS A 17 6.90 27.46 -0.54
CA LYS A 17 6.77 26.65 0.66
C LYS A 17 5.59 25.72 0.43
N HIS A 18 5.85 24.45 0.18
CA HIS A 18 4.83 23.42 0.27
C HIS A 18 4.28 23.46 1.70
N GLU A 19 3.12 24.08 1.88
CA GLU A 19 2.38 23.98 3.12
C GLU A 19 2.21 22.49 3.47
N PRO A 20 2.49 22.09 4.72
CA PRO A 20 2.17 20.75 5.16
C PRO A 20 0.67 20.57 4.97
N ARG A 21 0.26 19.55 4.21
CA ARG A 21 -1.15 19.20 4.00
C ARG A 21 -1.84 18.98 5.36
N HIS A 22 -2.41 20.03 5.94
CA HIS A 22 -3.30 20.01 7.09
C HIS A 22 -4.63 19.35 6.68
N LYS A 23 -4.68 18.02 6.58
CA LYS A 23 -5.94 17.27 6.44
C LYS A 23 -5.84 15.86 7.04
N ARG A 24 -5.54 15.75 8.34
CA ARG A 24 -5.69 14.47 9.07
C ARG A 24 -6.38 14.55 10.42
N GLU A 25 -6.61 15.74 10.98
CA GLU A 25 -7.14 15.87 12.35
C GLU A 25 -8.60 15.42 12.52
N ASN A 26 -9.39 15.34 11.43
CA ASN A 26 -10.81 14.97 11.52
C ASN A 26 -11.14 13.55 11.02
N ARG A 27 -10.17 12.63 10.98
CA ARG A 27 -10.46 11.26 10.52
C ARG A 27 -10.73 10.35 11.73
N VAL A 28 -11.99 9.92 11.87
CA VAL A 28 -12.37 8.87 12.84
C VAL A 28 -11.57 7.60 12.55
N GLU A 29 -10.86 7.10 13.57
CA GLU A 29 -10.13 5.84 13.47
C GLU A 29 -11.08 4.67 13.69
N LEU A 30 -11.11 3.75 12.72
CA LEU A 30 -11.90 2.52 12.80
C LEU A 30 -11.07 1.40 13.41
N THR A 31 -11.71 0.59 14.26
CA THR A 31 -11.12 -0.66 14.79
C THR A 31 -10.83 -1.65 13.64
N ALA A 32 -9.97 -2.63 13.90
CA ALA A 32 -9.68 -3.68 12.90
C ALA A 32 -10.95 -4.45 12.50
N GLU A 33 -11.81 -4.74 13.48
CA GLU A 33 -13.09 -5.43 13.25
C GLU A 33 -14.04 -4.60 12.39
N GLN A 34 -14.19 -3.30 12.69
CA GLN A 34 -15.02 -2.40 11.87
C GLN A 34 -14.50 -2.30 10.43
N ARG A 35 -13.18 -2.25 10.24
CA ARG A 35 -12.57 -2.25 8.90
C ARG A 35 -12.83 -3.55 8.15
N ASN A 36 -12.75 -4.69 8.84
CA ASN A 36 -13.00 -6.00 8.27
C ASN A 36 -14.48 -6.16 7.86
N ASP A 37 -15.40 -5.74 8.72
CA ASP A 37 -16.84 -5.74 8.44
C ASP A 37 -17.18 -4.85 7.23
N LEU A 38 -16.68 -3.61 7.19
CA LEU A 38 -16.88 -2.72 6.04
C LEU A 38 -16.30 -3.31 4.75
N ARG A 39 -15.13 -3.95 4.83
CA ARG A 39 -14.51 -4.61 3.67
C ARG A 39 -15.37 -5.78 3.18
N LEU A 40 -15.92 -6.58 4.09
CA LEU A 40 -16.83 -7.67 3.75
C LEU A 40 -18.08 -7.11 3.05
N LYS A 41 -18.73 -6.11 3.64
CA LYS A 41 -19.93 -5.45 3.07
C LYS A 41 -19.66 -4.86 1.69
N GLN A 42 -18.51 -4.22 1.48
CA GLN A 42 -18.11 -3.70 0.18
C GLN A 42 -17.89 -4.81 -0.86
N MET A 43 -17.33 -5.96 -0.45
CA MET A 43 -17.18 -7.12 -1.33
C MET A 43 -18.54 -7.74 -1.65
N THR A 44 -19.42 -7.88 -0.66
CA THR A 44 -20.80 -8.33 -0.85
C THR A 44 -21.53 -7.44 -1.85
N LEU A 45 -21.49 -6.12 -1.67
CA LEU A 45 -22.15 -5.17 -2.58
C LEU A 45 -21.59 -5.23 -4.01
N LYS A 46 -20.29 -5.46 -4.16
CA LYS A 46 -19.65 -5.44 -5.48
C LYS A 46 -19.73 -6.77 -6.19
N LEU A 47 -19.79 -7.89 -5.48
CA LEU A 47 -19.74 -9.23 -6.06
C LEU A 47 -21.04 -10.01 -5.86
N ASP A 48 -22.04 -9.41 -5.21
CA ASP A 48 -23.32 -10.04 -4.88
C ASP A 48 -23.12 -11.37 -4.14
N LEU A 49 -22.32 -11.33 -3.07
CA LEU A 49 -21.93 -12.54 -2.32
C LEU A 49 -23.11 -13.16 -1.58
N THR A 50 -23.27 -14.48 -1.70
CA THR A 50 -24.26 -15.24 -0.91
C THR A 50 -23.85 -15.31 0.57
N ALA A 51 -24.79 -15.63 1.46
CA ALA A 51 -24.50 -15.76 2.90
C ALA A 51 -23.38 -16.78 3.19
N ALA A 52 -23.34 -17.90 2.44
CA ALA A 52 -22.27 -18.88 2.57
C ALA A 52 -20.91 -18.31 2.13
N GLN A 53 -20.87 -17.59 1.00
CA GLN A 53 -19.65 -16.94 0.52
C GLN A 53 -19.17 -15.84 1.48
N GLN A 54 -20.08 -15.07 2.07
CA GLN A 54 -19.75 -14.04 3.06
C GLN A 54 -19.07 -14.62 4.30
N LYS A 55 -19.55 -15.77 4.79
CA LYS A 55 -18.94 -16.47 5.94
C LYS A 55 -17.50 -16.89 5.66
N GLU A 56 -17.23 -17.46 4.49
CA GLU A 56 -15.87 -17.85 4.10
C GLU A 56 -14.99 -16.62 3.81
N MET A 57 -15.57 -15.57 3.22
CA MET A 57 -14.86 -14.32 2.97
C MET A 57 -14.44 -13.60 4.26
N ALA A 58 -15.29 -13.63 5.28
CA ALA A 58 -14.98 -13.05 6.59
C ALA A 58 -13.71 -13.67 7.19
N LYS A 59 -13.57 -14.99 7.11
CA LYS A 59 -12.37 -15.72 7.57
C LYS A 59 -11.12 -15.29 6.80
N ILE A 60 -11.22 -15.17 5.46
CA ILE A 60 -10.11 -14.71 4.62
C ILE A 60 -9.69 -13.28 4.97
N ILE A 61 -10.66 -12.39 5.19
CA ILE A 61 -10.39 -11.00 5.55
C ILE A 61 -9.69 -10.93 6.92
N ALA A 62 -10.14 -11.71 7.90
CA ALA A 62 -9.52 -11.78 9.23
C ALA A 62 -8.07 -12.29 9.16
N ASP A 63 -7.81 -13.40 8.47
CA ASP A 63 -6.46 -13.96 8.25
C ASP A 63 -5.54 -12.93 7.58
N GLN A 64 -6.04 -12.23 6.55
CA GLN A 64 -5.28 -11.18 5.87
C GLN A 64 -4.96 -9.99 6.79
N GLU A 65 -5.86 -9.59 7.68
CA GLU A 65 -5.62 -8.49 8.61
C GLU A 65 -4.56 -8.86 9.64
N THR A 66 -4.60 -10.07 10.21
CA THR A 66 -3.56 -10.57 11.13
C THR A 66 -2.19 -10.57 10.47
N ARG A 67 -2.08 -11.17 9.27
CA ARG A 67 -0.82 -11.19 8.50
C ARG A 67 -0.31 -9.78 8.19
N ARG A 68 -1.22 -8.84 7.91
CA ARG A 68 -0.87 -7.44 7.64
C ARG A 68 -0.38 -6.73 8.91
N ALA A 69 -1.03 -6.94 10.04
CA ALA A 69 -0.63 -6.34 11.32
C ALA A 69 0.79 -6.79 11.71
N GLU A 70 1.07 -8.09 11.60
CA GLU A 70 2.41 -8.64 11.86
C GLU A 70 3.47 -8.06 10.92
N ALA A 71 3.17 -7.99 9.62
CA ALA A 71 4.10 -7.43 8.63
C ALA A 71 4.36 -5.94 8.89
N MET A 72 3.35 -5.19 9.31
CA MET A 72 3.49 -3.78 9.69
C MET A 72 4.35 -3.60 10.94
N SER A 73 4.20 -4.45 11.96
CA SER A 73 5.06 -4.41 13.16
C SER A 73 6.52 -4.65 12.81
N LYS A 74 6.80 -5.72 12.06
CA LYS A 74 8.17 -6.06 11.62
C LYS A 74 8.80 -4.94 10.79
N MET A 75 8.02 -4.33 9.90
CA MET A 75 8.48 -3.22 9.08
C MET A 75 8.70 -1.93 9.88
N LYS A 76 7.94 -1.71 10.96
CA LYS A 76 8.17 -0.59 11.89
C LYS A 76 9.48 -0.79 12.66
N GLU A 77 9.68 -1.97 13.24
CA GLU A 77 10.91 -2.30 13.96
C GLU A 77 12.17 -2.19 13.08
N ALA A 78 12.11 -2.66 11.84
CA ALA A 78 13.23 -2.53 10.89
C ALA A 78 13.53 -1.06 10.54
N ARG A 79 12.49 -0.23 10.42
CA ARG A 79 12.64 1.22 10.19
C ARG A 79 13.27 1.91 11.39
N ASP A 80 12.83 1.59 12.60
CA ASP A 80 13.35 2.17 13.84
C ASP A 80 14.84 1.81 14.02
N LYS A 81 15.24 0.60 13.62
CA LYS A 81 16.64 0.14 13.62
C LYS A 81 17.48 0.70 12.46
N LYS A 82 16.88 1.44 11.51
CA LYS A 82 17.52 1.95 10.27
C LYS A 82 18.28 0.87 9.47
N THR A 83 17.92 -0.40 9.62
CA THR A 83 18.60 -1.50 8.95
C THR A 83 18.07 -1.64 7.53
N LYS A 84 18.99 -1.63 6.55
CA LYS A 84 18.64 -1.98 5.17
C LYS A 84 18.63 -3.51 5.06
N PRO A 85 17.59 -4.11 4.46
CA PRO A 85 17.54 -5.55 4.27
C PRO A 85 18.59 -6.00 3.26
N THR A 86 19.13 -7.21 3.46
CA THR A 86 20.06 -7.86 2.54
C THR A 86 19.34 -8.35 1.27
N ALA A 87 20.09 -8.75 0.24
CA ALA A 87 19.51 -9.29 -0.99
C ALA A 87 18.66 -10.55 -0.72
N ASP A 88 19.13 -11.45 0.15
CA ASP A 88 18.44 -12.68 0.51
C ASP A 88 17.16 -12.40 1.31
N GLU A 89 17.21 -11.43 2.23
CA GLU A 89 16.02 -10.99 2.97
C GLU A 89 14.98 -10.37 2.03
N VAL A 90 15.43 -9.54 1.08
CA VAL A 90 14.55 -8.96 0.05
C VAL A 90 13.92 -10.06 -0.81
N TYR A 91 14.69 -11.08 -1.21
CA TYR A 91 14.17 -12.22 -1.96
C TYR A 91 13.13 -12.98 -1.15
N ALA A 92 13.44 -13.36 0.10
CA ALA A 92 12.52 -14.09 0.98
C ALA A 92 11.21 -13.33 1.22
N MET A 93 11.30 -12.01 1.45
CA MET A 93 10.11 -11.16 1.58
C MET A 93 9.27 -11.12 0.30
N LYS A 94 9.91 -11.00 -0.88
CA LYS A 94 9.21 -11.00 -2.17
C LYS A 94 8.56 -12.35 -2.45
N SER A 95 9.27 -13.45 -2.20
CA SER A 95 8.75 -14.81 -2.36
C SER A 95 7.51 -15.02 -1.50
N LYS A 96 7.62 -14.79 -0.18
CA LYS A 96 6.51 -14.93 0.76
C LYS A 96 5.29 -14.09 0.36
N ARG A 97 5.51 -12.88 -0.17
CA ARG A 97 4.43 -12.02 -0.65
C ARG A 97 3.75 -12.60 -1.90
N LEU A 98 4.50 -13.17 -2.83
CA LEU A 98 3.96 -13.81 -4.02
C LEU A 98 3.20 -15.09 -3.65
N ASP A 99 3.74 -15.91 -2.76
CA ASP A 99 3.07 -17.12 -2.25
C ASP A 99 1.73 -16.78 -1.59
N ALA A 100 1.70 -15.72 -0.76
CA ALA A 100 0.46 -15.24 -0.17
C ALA A 100 -0.55 -14.71 -1.21
N GLN A 101 -0.09 -14.13 -2.33
CA GLN A 101 -0.98 -13.71 -3.42
C GLN A 101 -1.55 -14.93 -4.16
N ILE A 102 -0.74 -15.95 -4.39
CA ILE A 102 -1.16 -17.21 -5.02
C ILE A 102 -2.20 -17.91 -4.15
N GLU A 103 -1.90 -18.08 -2.85
CA GLU A 103 -2.81 -18.68 -1.88
C GLU A 103 -4.15 -17.94 -1.82
N ASN A 104 -4.10 -16.60 -1.74
CA ASN A 104 -5.31 -15.79 -1.74
C ASN A 104 -6.11 -15.94 -3.04
N ARG A 105 -5.47 -15.89 -4.21
CA ARG A 105 -6.16 -16.06 -5.50
C ARG A 105 -6.83 -17.44 -5.58
N ALA A 106 -6.15 -18.49 -5.10
CA ALA A 106 -6.70 -19.84 -5.05
C ALA A 106 -7.92 -19.94 -4.11
N LYS A 107 -7.84 -19.34 -2.91
CA LYS A 107 -8.98 -19.27 -1.97
C LYS A 107 -10.17 -18.52 -2.58
N MET A 108 -9.92 -17.39 -3.23
CA MET A 108 -10.96 -16.60 -3.90
C MET A 108 -11.64 -17.40 -5.02
N LYS A 109 -10.87 -18.11 -5.85
CA LYS A 109 -11.41 -18.94 -6.94
C LYS A 109 -12.28 -20.10 -6.44
N LYS A 110 -12.04 -20.59 -5.22
CA LYS A 110 -12.87 -21.65 -4.59
C LYS A 110 -14.20 -21.13 -4.05
N ILE A 111 -14.26 -19.86 -3.62
CA ILE A 111 -15.45 -19.28 -2.97
C ILE A 111 -16.34 -18.56 -3.99
N LEU A 112 -15.72 -17.88 -4.95
CA LEU A 112 -16.43 -17.10 -5.96
C LEU A 112 -16.74 -17.98 -7.17
N ASN A 113 -17.89 -17.73 -7.80
CA ASN A 113 -18.15 -18.26 -9.15
C ASN A 113 -17.30 -17.53 -10.20
N GLU A 114 -17.35 -17.99 -11.45
CA GLU A 114 -16.50 -17.44 -12.53
C GLU A 114 -16.72 -15.95 -12.78
N GLU A 115 -17.97 -15.49 -12.81
CA GLU A 115 -18.31 -14.09 -13.04
C GLU A 115 -17.84 -13.19 -11.90
N GLN A 116 -18.09 -13.61 -10.66
CA GLN A 116 -17.65 -12.92 -9.45
C GLN A 116 -16.12 -12.86 -9.37
N PHE A 117 -15.44 -13.95 -9.72
CA PHE A 117 -13.99 -14.03 -9.72
C PHE A 117 -13.39 -13.08 -10.77
N ALA A 118 -13.94 -13.04 -11.99
CA ALA A 118 -13.51 -12.12 -13.03
C ALA A 118 -13.70 -10.64 -12.61
N LYS A 119 -14.83 -10.32 -11.97
CA LYS A 119 -15.09 -8.97 -11.41
C LYS A 119 -14.10 -8.63 -10.30
N TRP A 120 -13.80 -9.58 -9.42
CA TRP A 120 -12.80 -9.44 -8.37
C TRP A 120 -11.40 -9.19 -8.94
N GLU A 121 -10.98 -9.92 -9.99
CA GLU A 121 -9.68 -9.71 -10.65
C GLU A 121 -9.56 -8.31 -11.27
N LYS A 122 -10.62 -7.84 -11.96
CA LYS A 122 -10.66 -6.47 -12.49
C LYS A 122 -10.53 -5.42 -11.38
N MET A 123 -11.23 -5.61 -10.27
CA MET A 123 -11.13 -4.72 -9.10
C MET A 123 -9.74 -4.73 -8.47
N ASP A 124 -9.12 -5.90 -8.33
CA ASP A 124 -7.77 -6.03 -7.78
C ASP A 124 -6.72 -5.39 -8.67
N SER A 125 -6.80 -5.63 -9.99
CA SER A 125 -5.95 -4.99 -11.00
C SER A 125 -6.08 -3.47 -10.97
N HIS A 126 -7.30 -2.95 -10.96
CA HIS A 126 -7.54 -1.50 -10.88
C HIS A 126 -6.94 -0.90 -9.61
N ARG A 127 -7.12 -1.56 -8.45
CA ARG A 127 -6.52 -1.13 -7.18
C ARG A 127 -4.99 -1.10 -7.26
N LYS A 128 -4.37 -2.13 -7.84
CA LYS A 128 -2.92 -2.19 -8.05
C LYS A 128 -2.43 -1.08 -8.98
N ALA A 129 -3.15 -0.80 -10.07
CA ALA A 129 -2.83 0.29 -10.98
C ALA A 129 -2.87 1.66 -10.29
N GLN A 130 -3.95 1.94 -9.54
CA GLN A 130 -4.07 3.18 -8.76
C GLN A 130 -2.96 3.33 -7.72
N PHE A 131 -2.60 2.24 -7.04
CA PHE A 131 -1.48 2.25 -6.10
C PHE A 131 -0.14 2.57 -6.78
N ARG A 132 0.12 1.98 -7.96
CA ARG A 132 1.33 2.25 -8.74
C ARG A 132 1.38 3.70 -9.22
N LYS A 133 0.27 4.23 -9.71
CA LYS A 133 0.16 5.64 -10.13
C LYS A 133 0.45 6.59 -8.96
N GLY A 134 -0.17 6.37 -7.81
CA GLY A 134 0.08 7.18 -6.61
C GLY A 134 1.50 7.09 -6.05
N MET A 135 2.24 6.01 -6.35
CA MET A 135 3.67 5.90 -6.03
C MET A 135 4.54 6.68 -7.02
N HIS A 136 4.16 6.73 -8.30
CA HIS A 136 4.87 7.47 -9.34
C HIS A 136 4.70 8.99 -9.18
N ASP A 137 3.50 9.43 -8.80
CA ASP A 137 3.15 10.85 -8.65
C ASP A 137 3.66 11.46 -7.32
N ARG A 138 4.35 10.68 -6.48
CA ARG A 138 4.99 11.20 -5.27
C ARG A 138 6.34 11.84 -5.63
N PRO A 139 6.58 13.12 -5.29
CA PRO A 139 7.90 13.71 -5.47
C PRO A 139 8.93 12.86 -4.73
N LYS A 140 10.02 12.49 -5.40
CA LYS A 140 11.12 11.75 -4.77
C LYS A 140 11.63 12.62 -3.62
N LYS A 141 11.42 12.19 -2.37
CA LYS A 141 12.07 12.81 -1.22
C LYS A 141 13.58 12.70 -1.49
N GLY A 142 14.24 13.84 -1.72
CA GLY A 142 15.70 13.90 -1.78
C GLY A 142 16.30 13.39 -0.48
N PRO A 143 17.61 13.07 -0.45
CA PRO A 143 18.27 12.68 0.79
C PRO A 143 17.99 13.74 1.87
N GLU A 144 17.49 13.30 3.03
CA GLU A 144 17.37 14.18 4.20
C GLU A 144 18.78 14.65 4.57
N PRO A 145 19.00 15.96 4.85
CA PRO A 145 20.27 16.42 5.37
C PRO A 145 20.60 15.64 6.64
N GLN A 146 21.81 15.09 6.69
CA GLN A 146 22.36 14.57 7.93
C GLN A 146 22.91 15.79 8.67
N ASP A 147 22.19 16.23 9.70
CA ASP A 147 22.75 17.10 10.74
C ASP A 147 23.62 16.26 11.69
#